data_AF-A0A8T0CJY9-F1
#
_entry.id   AF-A0A8T0CJY9-F1
#
_cell.length_a   1.000
_cell.length_b   1.000
_cell.length_c   1.000
_cell.angle_alpha   90.00
_cell.angle_beta   90.00
_cell.angle_gamma   90.00
#
_symmetry.space_group_name_H-M   'P 1'
#
loop_
_entity.id
_entity.type
_entity.pdbx_description
1 polymer ?
#
loop_
_entity_poly.entity_id
_entity_poly.type
_entity_poly.pdbx_seq_one_letter_code
_entity_poly.pdbx_strand_id
1 'polypeptide(L)'
;MGKHPGDHISQECSSSTQTESMMLKDVLDQRLSPSRLGLREAQEVVLIAKLAFECLQADPRLRPTMERVSRELCFQVPLDTPLSAVSVKQLRDLNVKKLGAF
;
A
#
# COMPACT_ATOMS: atom_id res chain seq x y z
N MET A 1 -30.31 -3.60 23.05
CA MET A 1 -29.88 -2.84 21.86
C MET A 1 -28.41 -3.15 21.62
N GLY A 2 -28.11 -4.07 20.71
CA GLY A 2 -26.72 -4.45 20.39
C GLY A 2 -26.13 -3.47 19.38
N LYS A 3 -24.85 -3.15 19.51
CA LYS A 3 -24.13 -2.36 18.51
C LYS A 3 -23.89 -3.24 17.28
N HIS A 4 -24.17 -2.71 16.09
CA HIS A 4 -23.91 -3.44 14.85
C HIS A 4 -22.40 -3.38 14.55
N PRO A 5 -21.73 -4.49 14.20
CA PRO A 5 -20.30 -4.47 13.88
C PRO A 5 -19.92 -3.43 12.81
N GLY A 6 -20.85 -3.14 11.88
CA GLY A 6 -20.69 -2.11 10.86
C GLY A 6 -20.60 -0.67 11.41
N ASP A 7 -21.13 -0.38 12.60
CA ASP A 7 -21.03 0.94 13.22
C ASP A 7 -19.59 1.23 13.69
N HIS A 8 -18.86 0.19 14.11
CA HIS A 8 -17.45 0.29 14.50
C HIS A 8 -16.56 0.56 13.28
N ILE A 9 -16.80 -0.15 12.17
CA ILE A 9 -16.04 0.05 10.92
C ILE A 9 -16.31 1.44 10.34
N SER A 10 -17.55 1.92 10.42
CA SER A 10 -17.92 3.27 9.96
C SER A 10 -17.21 4.37 10.75
N GLN A 11 -17.01 4.17 12.05
CA GLN A 11 -16.30 5.12 12.91
C GLN A 11 -14.80 5.18 12.59
N GLU A 12 -14.17 4.03 12.29
CA GLU A 12 -12.76 3.98 11.90
C GLU A 12 -12.52 4.58 10.51
N CYS A 13 -13.42 4.35 9.54
CA CYS A 13 -13.35 4.96 8.21
C CYS A 13 -13.64 6.46 8.20
N SER A 14 -14.31 6.99 9.23
CA SER A 14 -14.63 8.43 9.34
C SER A 14 -13.43 9.27 9.79
N SER A 15 -12.36 8.65 10.32
CA SER A 15 -11.15 9.34 10.76
C SER A 15 -10.18 9.55 9.60
N SER A 16 -10.62 10.31 8.58
CA SER A 16 -9.81 10.69 7.41
C SER A 16 -8.46 11.31 7.81
N THR A 17 -8.41 11.99 8.96
CA THR A 17 -7.20 12.60 9.53
C THR A 17 -6.20 11.60 10.11
N GLN A 18 -6.63 10.43 10.57
CA GLN A 18 -5.73 9.36 11.05
C GLN A 18 -5.07 8.61 9.89
N THR A 19 -5.78 8.44 8.76
CA THR A 19 -5.21 7.77 7.58
C THR A 19 -4.13 8.62 6.90
N GLU A 20 -4.13 9.95 7.09
CA GLU A 20 -3.11 10.87 6.57
C GLU A 20 -1.75 10.72 7.28
N SER A 21 -1.73 10.32 8.56
CA SER A 21 -0.50 10.15 9.36
C SER A 21 -0.05 8.70 9.53
N MET A 22 -0.84 7.73 9.06
CA MET A 22 -0.55 6.31 9.21
C MET A 22 0.60 5.87 8.31
N MET A 23 1.62 5.23 8.90
CA MET A 23 2.73 4.67 8.14
C MET A 23 2.36 3.28 7.62
N LEU A 24 2.99 2.84 6.53
CA LEU A 24 2.74 1.50 5.99
C LEU A 24 3.00 0.42 7.04
N LYS A 25 4.09 0.54 7.81
CA LYS A 25 4.45 -0.41 8.89
C LYS A 25 3.36 -0.58 9.96
N ASP A 26 2.49 0.41 10.15
CA ASP A 26 1.47 0.40 11.21
C ASP A 26 0.22 -0.39 10.79
N VAL A 27 0.06 -0.67 9.48
CA VAL A 27 -1.03 -1.48 8.91
C VAL A 27 -0.59 -2.87 8.46
N LEU A 28 0.72 -3.15 8.46
CA LEU A 28 1.23 -4.48 8.12
C LEU A 28 0.87 -5.50 9.21
N ASP A 29 0.67 -6.75 8.78
CA ASP A 29 0.58 -7.89 9.69
C ASP A 29 1.83 -7.93 10.59
N GLN A 30 1.66 -8.15 11.90
CA GLN A 30 2.76 -8.14 12.86
C GLN A 30 3.87 -9.13 12.55
N ARG A 31 3.58 -10.19 11.77
CA ARG A 31 4.59 -11.16 11.31
C ARG A 31 5.58 -10.52 10.33
N LEU A 32 5.17 -9.47 9.61
CA LEU A 32 5.94 -8.68 8.66
C LEU A 32 6.62 -7.47 9.32
N SER A 33 6.93 -7.55 10.62
CA SER A 33 7.53 -6.42 11.33
C SER A 33 8.83 -5.96 10.64
N PRO A 34 9.11 -4.64 10.55
CA PRO A 34 10.27 -4.12 9.82
C PRO A 34 11.63 -4.67 10.31
N SER A 35 11.71 -5.15 11.55
CA SER A 35 12.89 -5.80 12.12
C SER A 35 13.15 -7.22 11.61
N ARG A 36 12.17 -7.83 10.96
CA ARG A 36 12.21 -9.21 10.44
C ARG A 36 12.35 -9.28 8.92
N LEU A 37 12.04 -8.18 8.22
CA LEU A 37 12.15 -8.11 6.77
C LEU A 37 13.54 -7.61 6.37
N GLY A 38 14.18 -8.32 5.43
CA GLY A 38 15.33 -7.79 4.72
C GLY A 38 14.92 -6.66 3.79
N LEU A 39 15.91 -5.96 3.23
CA LEU A 39 15.66 -4.82 2.35
C LEU A 39 14.86 -5.21 1.10
N ARG A 40 15.06 -6.41 0.55
CA ARG A 40 14.34 -6.88 -0.65
C ARG A 40 12.86 -7.14 -0.35
N GLU A 41 12.57 -7.86 0.72
CA GLU A 41 11.20 -8.20 1.14
C GLU A 41 10.44 -6.91 1.51
N ALA A 42 11.15 -5.96 2.10
CA ALA A 42 10.67 -4.61 2.34
C ALA A 42 10.20 -3.92 1.04
N GLN A 43 11.00 -3.99 -0.02
CA GLN A 43 10.67 -3.40 -1.31
C GLN A 43 9.44 -4.07 -1.94
N GLU A 44 9.35 -5.41 -1.87
CA GLU A 44 8.21 -6.18 -2.38
C GLU A 44 6.90 -5.79 -1.68
N VAL A 45 6.92 -5.63 -0.35
CA VAL A 45 5.72 -5.25 0.41
C VAL A 45 5.22 -3.85 0.00
N VAL A 46 6.11 -2.89 -0.23
CA VAL A 46 5.71 -1.56 -0.74
C VAL A 46 5.12 -1.66 -2.14
N LEU A 47 5.73 -2.45 -3.02
CA LEU A 47 5.22 -2.64 -4.38
C LEU A 47 3.81 -3.24 -4.37
N ILE A 48 3.59 -4.29 -3.56
CA ILE A 48 2.28 -4.94 -3.41
C ILE A 48 1.26 -3.95 -2.84
N ALA A 49 1.63 -3.21 -1.79
CA ALA A 49 0.75 -2.23 -1.18
C ALA A 49 0.35 -1.13 -2.19
N LYS A 50 1.31 -0.63 -2.96
CA LYS A 50 1.07 0.33 -4.03
C LYS A 50 0.09 -0.21 -5.08
N LEU A 51 0.36 -1.43 -5.58
CA LEU A 51 -0.48 -2.06 -6.59
C LEU A 51 -1.91 -2.27 -6.07
N ALA A 52 -2.07 -2.65 -4.80
CA ALA A 52 -3.37 -2.74 -4.15
C ALA A 52 -4.10 -1.39 -4.14
N PHE A 53 -3.42 -0.28 -3.83
CA PHE A 53 -4.02 1.07 -3.91
C PHE A 53 -4.45 1.45 -5.32
N GLU A 54 -3.67 1.13 -6.35
CA GLU A 54 -4.07 1.34 -7.74
C GLU A 54 -5.33 0.52 -8.10
N CYS A 55 -5.41 -0.73 -7.64
CA CYS A 55 -6.58 -1.59 -7.84
C CYS A 55 -7.85 -1.09 -7.14
N LEU A 56 -7.69 -0.37 -6.02
CA LEU A 56 -8.80 0.14 -5.20
C LEU A 56 -9.30 1.53 -5.63
N GLN A 57 -8.77 2.10 -6.72
CA GLN A 57 -9.19 3.42 -7.20
C GLN A 57 -10.70 3.47 -7.46
N ALA A 58 -11.36 4.54 -6.99
CA ALA A 58 -12.80 4.71 -7.19
C ALA A 58 -13.15 4.83 -8.68
N ASP A 59 -12.35 5.57 -9.45
CA ASP A 59 -12.47 5.65 -10.91
C ASP A 59 -11.96 4.36 -11.56
N PRO A 60 -12.82 3.59 -12.26
CA PRO A 60 -12.42 2.36 -12.94
C PRO A 60 -11.31 2.54 -13.98
N ARG A 61 -11.18 3.74 -14.57
CA ARG A 61 -10.19 4.05 -15.61
C ARG A 61 -8.78 4.21 -15.06
N LEU A 62 -8.67 4.48 -13.76
CA LEU A 62 -7.38 4.60 -13.07
C LEU A 62 -6.90 3.24 -12.51
N ARG A 63 -7.76 2.22 -12.50
CA ARG A 63 -7.39 0.87 -12.06
C ARG A 63 -6.47 0.21 -13.09
N PRO A 64 -5.45 -0.55 -12.67
CA PRO A 64 -4.59 -1.28 -13.57
C PRO A 64 -5.34 -2.47 -14.19
N THR A 65 -4.88 -2.91 -15.36
CA THR A 65 -5.33 -4.16 -15.95
C THR A 65 -4.72 -5.37 -15.22
N MET A 66 -5.41 -6.52 -15.24
CA MET A 66 -4.85 -7.75 -14.67
C MET A 66 -3.53 -8.19 -15.32
N GLU A 67 -3.30 -7.85 -16.59
CA GLU A 67 -2.02 -8.08 -17.27
C GLU A 67 -0.89 -7.25 -16.64
N ARG A 68 -1.16 -5.98 -16.31
CA ARG A 68 -0.19 -5.13 -15.63
C ARG A 68 0.07 -5.63 -14.20
N VAL A 69 -1.00 -5.99 -13.49
CA VAL A 69 -0.91 -6.57 -12.13
C VAL A 69 -0.07 -7.84 -12.12
N SER A 70 -0.34 -8.79 -13.02
CA SER A 70 0.42 -10.05 -13.07
C SER A 70 1.88 -9.82 -13.45
N ARG A 71 2.16 -8.87 -14.35
CA ARG A 71 3.53 -8.47 -14.71
C ARG A 71 4.27 -7.87 -13.52
N GLU A 72 3.70 -6.91 -12.81
CA GLU A 72 4.36 -6.27 -11.65
C GLU A 72 4.57 -7.26 -10.49
N LEU A 73 3.68 -8.24 -10.32
CA LEU A 73 3.87 -9.31 -9.33
C LEU A 73 4.91 -10.36 -9.77
N CYS A 74 5.07 -10.58 -11.08
CA CYS A 74 6.09 -11.48 -11.62
C CYS A 74 7.49 -10.84 -11.71
N PHE A 75 7.59 -9.53 -11.93
CA PHE A 75 8.86 -8.80 -12.10
C PHE A 75 9.09 -7.86 -10.91
N GLN A 76 9.90 -8.30 -9.95
CA GLN A 76 10.28 -7.50 -8.80
C GLN A 76 11.20 -6.35 -9.23
N VAL A 77 10.73 -5.10 -9.10
CA VAL A 77 11.55 -3.91 -9.36
C VAL A 77 12.22 -3.46 -8.06
N PRO A 78 13.55 -3.21 -8.03
CA PRO A 78 14.23 -2.67 -6.86
C PRO A 78 13.66 -1.29 -6.46
N LEU A 79 13.51 -1.05 -5.17
CA LEU A 79 13.00 0.21 -4.62
C LEU A 79 14.11 0.93 -3.84
N ASP A 80 14.38 2.21 -4.14
CA ASP A 80 15.48 2.95 -3.52
C ASP A 80 15.21 3.46 -2.08
N THR A 81 14.05 3.14 -1.50
CA THR A 81 13.64 3.66 -0.18
C THR A 81 13.21 2.55 0.79
N PRO A 82 13.62 2.60 2.07
CA PRO A 82 13.25 1.60 3.08
C PRO A 82 11.78 1.72 3.51
N LEU A 83 11.15 0.59 3.87
CA LEU A 83 9.76 0.50 4.36
C LEU A 83 9.41 1.53 5.43
N SER A 84 10.34 1.76 6.35
CA SER A 84 10.15 2.63 7.51
C SER A 84 9.92 4.10 7.13
N ALA A 85 10.25 4.49 5.90
CA ALA A 85 10.13 5.85 5.39
C ALA A 85 8.93 6.04 4.43
N VAL A 86 8.15 4.98 4.15
CA VAL A 86 7.01 5.05 3.21
C VAL A 86 5.70 5.24 3.96
N SER A 87 5.02 6.35 3.70
CA SER A 87 3.67 6.61 4.20
C SER A 87 2.59 6.04 3.27
N VAL A 88 1.41 5.76 3.81
CA VAL A 88 0.26 5.26 3.03
C VAL A 88 -0.20 6.29 1.98
N LYS A 89 -0.03 7.59 2.26
CA LYS A 89 -0.30 8.67 1.30
C LYS A 89 0.63 8.60 0.10
N GLN A 90 1.93 8.39 0.31
CA GLN A 90 2.91 8.30 -0.78
C GLN A 90 2.62 7.14 -1.74
N LEU A 91 2.05 6.03 -1.25
CA LEU A 91 1.63 4.91 -2.11
C LEU A 91 0.53 5.30 -3.10
N ARG A 92 -0.33 6.26 -2.74
CA ARG A 92 -1.38 6.79 -3.62
C ARG A 92 -0.83 7.77 -4.67
N ASP A 93 0.26 8.47 -4.36
CA ASP A 93 0.82 9.55 -5.19
C ASP A 93 2.02 9.14 -6.07
N LEU A 94 2.70 8.03 -5.76
CA LEU A 94 3.87 7.56 -6.50
C LEU A 94 3.49 7.07 -7.90
N ASN A 95 3.51 7.96 -8.88
CA ASN A 95 3.43 7.60 -10.30
C ASN A 95 4.49 6.55 -10.66
N VAL A 96 4.08 5.46 -11.31
CA VAL A 96 4.91 4.32 -11.75
C VAL A 96 6.08 4.73 -12.65
N LYS A 97 6.00 5.93 -13.25
CA LYS A 97 7.03 6.51 -14.11
C LYS A 97 8.36 6.83 -13.42
N LYS A 98 8.45 6.82 -12.08
CA LYS A 98 9.70 7.17 -11.37
C LYS A 98 10.64 5.97 -11.14
N LEU A 99 10.25 4.75 -11.51
CA LEU A 99 11.04 3.53 -11.27
C LEU A 99 11.64 2.92 -12.54
N GLY A 100 11.62 3.65 -13.66
CA GLY A 100 12.12 3.20 -14.97
C GLY A 100 13.06 4.20 -15.65
N ALA A 101 13.75 5.05 -14.88
CA ALA A 101 14.73 6.00 -15.39
C ALA A 101 16.11 5.74 -14.79
N PHE A 102 16.65 4.54 -15.03
CA PHE A 102 18.07 4.25 -15.20
C PHE A 102 18.21 3.06 -16.15
#